data_AF-A0A659UK14-F1
#
_entry.id   AF-A0A659UK14-F1
#
_cell.length_a   1.000
_cell.length_b   1.000
_cell.length_c   1.000
_cell.angle_alpha   90.00
_cell.angle_beta   90.00
_cell.angle_gamma   90.00
#
_symmetry.space_group_name_H-M   'P 1'
#
loop_
_entity.id
_entity.type
_entity.pdbx_description
1 polymer ?
#
loop_
_entity_poly.entity_id
_entity_poly.type
_entity_poly.pdbx_seq_one_letter_code
_entity_poly.pdbx_strand_id
1 'polypeptide(L)'
;MKSSLEDTLLASIRTIPDYPRPGILFRDITTLLGNARAFRRAIDELVHPYAGQKIDKIAGIEARGFILGGAVAHQLSAGFVPIRKKGK
;
A
#
# COMPACT_ATOMS: atom_id res chain seq x y z
N MET A 1 -22.18 16.56 -0.80
CA MET A 1 -21.49 15.91 0.33
C MET A 1 -20.03 15.72 -0.06
N LYS A 2 -19.07 16.09 0.80
CA LYS A 2 -17.65 15.82 0.53
C LYS A 2 -17.39 14.32 0.76
N SER A 3 -16.82 13.64 -0.22
CA SER A 3 -16.36 12.25 -0.11
C SER A 3 -15.35 12.13 1.04
N SER A 4 -15.41 11.06 1.83
CA SER A 4 -14.40 10.81 2.86
C SER A 4 -13.05 10.40 2.24
N LEU A 5 -11.98 10.42 3.04
CA LEU A 5 -10.68 9.88 2.65
C LEU A 5 -10.79 8.41 2.24
N GLU A 6 -11.49 7.62 3.07
CA GLU A 6 -11.71 6.20 2.84
C GLU A 6 -12.42 5.97 1.52
N ASP A 7 -13.52 6.69 1.26
CA ASP A 7 -14.25 6.62 -0.01
C ASP A 7 -13.34 6.93 -1.20
N THR A 8 -12.47 7.93 -1.06
CA THR A 8 -11.56 8.36 -2.12
C THR A 8 -10.51 7.30 -2.45
N LEU A 9 -9.92 6.67 -1.42
CA LEU A 9 -8.93 5.62 -1.61
C LEU A 9 -9.59 4.33 -2.12
N LEU A 10 -10.75 3.95 -1.57
CA LEU A 10 -11.49 2.77 -2.02
C LEU A 10 -11.96 2.91 -3.48
N ALA A 11 -12.44 4.09 -3.89
CA ALA A 11 -12.82 4.36 -5.27
C ALA A 11 -11.64 4.25 -6.26
N SER A 12 -10.40 4.35 -5.78
CA SER A 12 -9.21 4.16 -6.61
C SER A 12 -8.77 2.70 -6.76
N ILE A 13 -9.40 1.76 -6.06
CA ILE A 13 -9.08 0.33 -6.09
C ILE A 13 -10.12 -0.43 -6.92
N ARG A 14 -9.68 -1.13 -7.95
CA ARG A 14 -10.54 -2.01 -8.74
C ARG A 14 -10.86 -3.28 -7.98
N THR A 15 -12.12 -3.71 -8.03
CA THR A 15 -12.55 -5.00 -7.49
C THR A 15 -12.87 -5.95 -8.64
N ILE A 16 -12.24 -7.13 -8.63
CA ILE A 16 -12.43 -8.17 -9.65
C ILE A 16 -13.10 -9.37 -8.95
N PRO A 17 -14.36 -9.66 -9.26
CA PRO A 17 -15.03 -10.84 -8.71
C PRO A 17 -14.45 -12.13 -9.28
N ASP A 18 -14.54 -13.20 -8.49
CA ASP A 18 -14.19 -14.57 -8.85
C ASP A 18 -12.74 -14.78 -9.33
N TYR A 19 -11.81 -13.94 -8.85
CA TYR A 19 -10.38 -14.06 -9.15
C TYR A 19 -9.55 -14.30 -7.88
N PRO A 20 -8.55 -15.22 -7.89
CA PRO A 20 -8.20 -16.13 -8.99
C PRO A 20 -9.13 -17.35 -9.08
N ARG A 21 -10.12 -17.48 -8.20
CA ARG A 21 -11.09 -18.59 -8.13
C ARG A 21 -12.45 -18.06 -7.68
N PRO A 22 -13.55 -18.80 -7.97
CA PRO A 22 -14.91 -18.40 -7.59
C PRO A 22 -15.05 -18.08 -6.09
N GLY A 23 -15.86 -17.05 -5.78
CA GLY A 23 -16.16 -16.60 -4.43
C GLY A 23 -15.16 -15.58 -3.85
N ILE A 24 -14.11 -15.19 -4.59
CA ILE A 24 -13.11 -14.22 -4.13
C ILE A 24 -13.35 -12.84 -4.78
N LEU A 25 -13.46 -11.79 -3.96
CA LEU A 25 -13.39 -10.40 -4.42
C LEU A 25 -11.94 -9.91 -4.38
N PHE A 26 -11.24 -10.04 -5.50
CA PHE A 26 -9.85 -9.60 -5.59
C PHE A 26 -9.75 -8.07 -5.63
N ARG A 27 -8.99 -7.49 -4.70
CA ARG A 27 -8.70 -6.06 -4.65
C ARG A 27 -7.43 -5.78 -5.43
N ASP A 28 -7.61 -5.29 -6.64
CA ASP A 28 -6.52 -4.92 -7.52
C ASP A 28 -6.07 -3.47 -7.23
N ILE A 29 -5.05 -3.34 -6.40
CA ILE A 29 -4.48 -2.04 -6.01
C ILE A 29 -3.67 -1.38 -7.12
N THR A 30 -3.42 -2.04 -8.27
CA THR A 30 -2.61 -1.44 -9.34
C THR A 30 -3.21 -0.13 -9.89
N THR A 31 -4.54 0.00 -9.86
CA THR A 31 -5.23 1.24 -10.22
C THR A 31 -4.98 2.38 -9.22
N LEU A 32 -4.87 2.06 -7.92
CA LEU A 32 -4.47 3.02 -6.89
C LEU A 32 -3.02 3.44 -7.09
N LEU A 33 -2.13 2.46 -7.30
CA LEU A 33 -0.70 2.70 -7.54
C LEU A 33 -0.45 3.56 -8.79
N GLY A 34 -1.25 3.37 -9.85
CA GLY A 34 -1.19 4.16 -11.08
C GLY A 34 -1.79 5.58 -10.96
N ASN A 35 -2.56 5.86 -9.90
CA ASN A 35 -3.11 7.18 -9.64
C ASN A 35 -2.19 7.96 -8.69
N ALA A 36 -1.41 8.90 -9.23
CA ALA A 36 -0.40 9.64 -8.46
C ALA A 36 -0.95 10.31 -7.19
N ARG A 37 -2.18 10.86 -7.23
CA ARG A 37 -2.80 11.51 -6.05
C ARG A 37 -3.22 10.49 -5.01
N ALA A 38 -3.87 9.39 -5.43
CA ALA A 38 -4.31 8.34 -4.52
C ALA A 38 -3.11 7.61 -3.90
N PHE A 39 -2.08 7.32 -4.70
CA PHE A 39 -0.87 6.67 -4.22
C PHE A 39 -0.13 7.53 -3.20
N ARG A 40 0.13 8.82 -3.50
CA ARG A 40 0.74 9.74 -2.54
C ARG A 40 -0.08 9.80 -1.25
N ARG A 41 -1.40 9.98 -1.36
CA ARG A 41 -2.27 10.06 -0.19
C ARG A 41 -2.22 8.77 0.65
N ALA A 42 -2.20 7.60 0.01
CA ALA A 42 -2.10 6.33 0.73
C ALA A 42 -0.78 6.23 1.52
N ILE A 43 0.35 6.66 0.95
CA ILE A 43 1.63 6.66 1.69
C ILE A 43 1.60 7.70 2.82
N ASP A 44 1.10 8.91 2.58
CA ASP A 44 1.01 9.95 3.61
C ASP A 44 0.20 9.45 4.83
N GLU A 45 -0.92 8.77 4.59
CA GLU A 45 -1.77 8.20 5.65
C GLU A 45 -1.13 6.99 6.35
N LEU A 46 -0.33 6.18 5.64
CA LEU A 46 0.44 5.10 6.26
C LEU A 46 1.55 5.62 7.18
N VAL A 47 2.12 6.78 6.84
CA VAL A 47 3.23 7.41 7.58
C VAL A 47 2.73 8.25 8.75
N HIS A 48 1.59 8.93 8.60
CA HIS A 48 1.10 9.92 9.55
C HIS A 48 1.07 9.47 11.02
N PRO A 49 0.62 8.25 11.37
CA PRO A 49 0.60 7.78 12.76
C PRO A 49 1.99 7.66 13.42
N TYR A 50 3.05 7.58 12.61
CA TYR A 50 4.44 7.41 13.05
C TYR A 50 5.23 8.72 13.00
N ALA A 51 4.59 9.85 12.70
CA ALA A 51 5.25 11.14 12.65
C ALA A 51 5.93 11.47 13.99
N GLY A 52 7.22 11.84 13.94
CA GLY A 52 8.03 12.14 15.12
C GLY A 52 8.57 10.91 15.86
N GLN A 53 8.19 9.69 15.46
CA GLN A 53 8.78 8.46 16.00
C GLN A 53 10.01 8.06 15.18
N LYS A 54 11.02 7.50 15.86
CA LYS A 54 12.19 6.93 15.18
C LYS A 54 11.88 5.51 14.74
N ILE A 55 11.67 5.33 13.44
CA ILE A 55 11.53 4.00 12.81
C ILE A 55 12.84 3.66 12.11
N ASP A 56 13.52 2.61 12.56
CA ASP A 56 14.80 2.22 11.95
C ASP A 56 14.62 1.40 10.68
N LYS A 57 13.56 0.57 10.60
CA LYS A 57 13.32 -0.34 9.47
C LYS A 57 11.84 -0.52 9.14
N ILE A 58 11.53 -0.67 7.85
CA ILE A 58 10.23 -1.09 7.32
C ILE A 58 10.40 -2.45 6.63
N ALA A 59 9.61 -3.43 7.07
CA ALA A 59 9.60 -4.75 6.45
C ALA A 59 8.43 -4.88 5.47
N GLY A 60 8.73 -5.10 4.19
CA GLY A 60 7.73 -5.33 3.15
C GLY A 60 7.61 -6.82 2.83
N ILE A 61 6.40 -7.35 2.72
CA ILE A 61 6.15 -8.76 2.35
C ILE A 61 5.97 -8.87 0.82
N GLU A 62 6.62 -9.84 0.20
CA GLU A 62 6.69 -9.94 -1.26
C GLU A 62 5.34 -10.13 -1.98
N ALA A 63 5.25 -9.83 -3.28
CA ALA A 63 6.09 -8.85 -4.00
C ALA A 63 5.42 -7.45 -3.94
N ARG A 64 4.08 -7.42 -3.92
CA ARG A 64 3.29 -6.18 -3.93
C ARG A 64 3.55 -5.30 -2.69
N GLY A 65 3.83 -5.90 -1.54
CA GLY A 65 4.16 -5.15 -0.33
C GLY A 65 5.47 -4.37 -0.43
N PHE A 66 6.34 -4.68 -1.39
CA PHE A 66 7.58 -3.92 -1.61
C PHE A 66 7.31 -2.52 -2.16
N ILE A 67 6.23 -2.33 -2.94
CA ILE A 67 5.92 -1.04 -3.55
C ILE A 67 5.54 -0.03 -2.47
N LEU A 68 4.56 -0.36 -1.63
CA LEU A 68 4.15 0.49 -0.52
C LEU A 68 5.23 0.57 0.55
N GLY A 69 5.81 -0.57 0.93
CA GLY A 69 6.84 -0.64 1.98
C GLY A 69 8.09 0.16 1.63
N GLY A 70 8.54 0.12 0.38
CA GLY A 70 9.67 0.94 -0.08
C GLY A 70 9.37 2.43 -0.04
N ALA A 71 8.16 2.84 -0.46
CA ALA A 71 7.74 4.24 -0.41
C ALA A 71 7.62 4.77 1.03
N VAL A 72 7.05 3.97 1.95
CA VAL A 72 6.99 4.30 3.38
C VAL A 72 8.39 4.39 3.98
N ALA A 73 9.28 3.43 3.67
CA ALA A 73 10.67 3.45 4.14
C ALA A 73 11.40 4.71 3.70
N HIS A 74 11.25 5.08 2.43
CA HIS A 74 11.81 6.31 1.87
C HIS A 74 11.29 7.56 2.60
N GLN A 75 9.97 7.67 2.81
CA GLN A 75 9.37 8.84 3.46
C GLN A 75 9.74 8.96 4.95
N LEU A 76 9.94 7.84 5.64
CA LEU A 76 10.40 7.82 7.04
C LEU A 76 11.91 7.88 7.20
N SER A 77 12.69 7.93 6.10
CA SER A 77 14.16 7.80 6.13
C SER A 77 14.64 6.56 6.90
N ALA A 78 13.93 5.45 6.73
CA ALA A 78 14.19 4.17 7.38
C ALA A 78 14.79 3.14 6.40
N GLY A 79 15.49 2.14 6.92
CA GLY A 79 15.95 1.01 6.09
C GLY A 79 14.79 0.13 5.61
N PHE A 80 14.87 -0.43 4.41
CA PHE A 80 13.87 -1.38 3.90
C PHE A 80 14.35 -2.83 4.01
N VAL A 81 13.49 -3.72 4.52
CA VAL A 81 13.75 -5.16 4.65
C VAL A 81 12.75 -5.95 3.80
N PRO A 82 13.19 -6.58 2.70
CA PRO A 82 12.32 -7.45 1.91
C PRO A 82 12.13 -8.81 2.60
N ILE A 83 10.87 -9.19 2.85
CA ILE A 83 10.50 -10.53 3.33
C ILE A 83 9.91 -11.32 2.16
N ARG A 84 10.52 -12.46 1.84
CA ARG A 84 10.16 -13.33 0.72
C ARG A 84 9.79 -14.72 1.19
N LYS A 85 9.00 -15.45 0.40
CA LYS A 85 8.76 -16.88 0.62
C LYS A 85 10.06 -17.65 0.45
N LYS A 86 10.15 -18.78 1.13
CA LYS A 86 11.30 -19.69 1.05
C LYS A 86 11.58 -20.06 -0.41
N GLY A 87 12.83 -19.91 -0.85
CA GLY A 87 13.27 -20.25 -2.21
C GLY A 87 13.00 -19.16 -3.26
N LYS A 88 12.71 -17.93 -2.85
CA LYS A 88 12.59 -16.76 -3.72
C LYS A 88 13.70 -15.74 -3.46
#